data_AF-A0A397SX55-F1
#
_entry.id   AF-A0A397SX55-F1
#
_cell.length_a   1.000
_cell.length_b   1.000
_cell.length_c   1.000
_cell.angle_alpha   90.00
_cell.angle_beta   90.00
_cell.angle_gamma   90.00
#
_symmetry.space_group_name_H-M   'P 1'
#
loop_
_entity.id
_entity.type
_entity.pdbx_description
1 polymer ?
#
loop_
_entity_poly.entity_id
_entity_poly.type
_entity_poly.pdbx_seq_one_letter_code
_entity_poly.pdbx_strand_id
1 'polypeptide(L)'
;NWTKEEDNILLEKVNEYGIGNWTKISKYLPTKFVSQISYRYKSLFPFKKGNWSKDDDQYLLYLVENFGKNWLIFSQIFNRSYYSILYRYNYL
;
A
#
# COMPACT_ATOMS: atom_id res chain seq x y z
N ASN A 1 -7.55 -15.11 13.63
CA ASN A 1 -7.16 -15.63 12.30
C ASN A 1 -8.01 -14.99 11.22
N TRP A 2 -7.42 -14.82 10.03
CA TRP A 2 -8.10 -14.37 8.80
C TRP A 2 -8.27 -15.56 7.88
N THR A 3 -9.46 -15.75 7.33
CA THR A 3 -9.70 -16.76 6.29
C THR A 3 -9.50 -16.17 4.90
N LYS A 4 -9.40 -17.03 3.88
CA LYS A 4 -9.30 -16.58 2.48
C LYS A 4 -10.56 -15.82 2.05
N GLU A 5 -11.72 -16.24 2.53
CA GLU A 5 -13.00 -15.60 2.27
C GLU A 5 -13.02 -14.19 2.87
N GLU A 6 -12.54 -14.03 4.10
CA GLU A 6 -12.43 -12.72 4.75
C GLU A 6 -11.45 -11.79 4.01
N ASP A 7 -10.33 -12.32 3.53
CA ASP A 7 -9.38 -11.55 2.69
C ASP A 7 -10.00 -11.15 1.35
N ASN A 8 -10.74 -12.05 0.70
CA ASN A 8 -11.42 -11.75 -0.57
C ASN A 8 -12.48 -10.66 -0.39
N ILE A 9 -13.32 -10.76 0.65
CA ILE A 9 -14.29 -9.72 1.00
C ILE A 9 -13.59 -8.40 1.26
N LEU A 10 -12.48 -8.40 2.01
CA LEU A 10 -11.71 -7.20 2.28
C LEU A 10 -11.21 -6.55 0.98
N LEU A 11 -10.58 -7.32 0.10
CA LEU A 11 -10.03 -6.81 -1.17
C LEU A 11 -11.14 -6.30 -2.09
N GLU A 12 -12.25 -7.04 -2.22
CA GLU A 12 -13.41 -6.64 -3.02
C GLU A 12 -14.00 -5.31 -2.52
N LYS A 13 -14.24 -5.20 -1.21
CA LYS A 13 -14.84 -3.98 -0.63
C LYS A 13 -13.89 -2.80 -0.59
N VAL A 14 -12.58 -3.02 -0.54
CA VAL A 14 -11.60 -1.94 -0.76
C VAL A 14 -11.60 -1.49 -2.22
N ASN A 15 -11.74 -2.41 -3.17
CA ASN A 15 -11.87 -2.03 -4.58
C ASN A 15 -13.16 -1.24 -4.85
N GLU A 16 -14.26 -1.61 -4.19
CA GLU A 16 -15.57 -0.95 -4.33
C GLU A 16 -15.62 0.43 -3.63
N TYR A 17 -15.09 0.55 -2.41
CA TYR A 17 -15.23 1.76 -1.59
C TYR A 17 -13.97 2.62 -1.49
N GLY A 18 -12.84 2.13 -1.96
CA GLY A 18 -11.54 2.80 -1.82
C GLY A 18 -10.87 2.53 -0.47
N ILE A 19 -9.53 2.67 -0.50
CA ILE A 19 -8.66 2.51 0.66
C ILE A 19 -9.00 3.56 1.72
N GLY A 20 -9.07 3.17 2.99
CA GLY A 20 -9.35 4.09 4.10
C GLY A 20 -10.80 4.04 4.61
N ASN A 21 -11.74 3.51 3.81
CA ASN A 21 -13.15 3.41 4.17
C ASN A 21 -13.46 2.22 5.10
N TRP A 22 -12.62 2.01 6.12
CA TRP A 22 -12.61 0.83 6.99
C TRP A 22 -13.89 0.66 7.80
N THR A 23 -14.50 1.73 8.28
CA THR A 23 -15.79 1.71 9.01
C THR A 23 -16.94 1.25 8.10
N LYS A 24 -16.86 1.55 6.80
CA LYS A 24 -17.85 1.06 5.82
C LYS A 24 -17.61 -0.42 5.52
N ILE A 25 -16.34 -0.80 5.34
CA ILE A 25 -15.93 -2.18 5.05
C ILE A 25 -16.20 -3.12 6.22
N SER A 26 -16.10 -2.67 7.48
CA SER A 26 -16.33 -3.50 8.66
C SER A 26 -17.74 -4.08 8.75
N LYS A 27 -18.71 -3.48 8.08
CA LYS A 27 -20.08 -4.01 7.99
C LYS A 27 -20.15 -5.37 7.28
N TYR A 28 -19.16 -5.69 6.45
CA TYR A 28 -19.07 -6.95 5.70
C TYR A 28 -18.17 -7.99 6.39
N LEU A 29 -17.47 -7.59 7.45
CA LEU A 29 -16.57 -8.42 8.24
C LEU A 29 -16.96 -8.32 9.73
N PRO A 30 -18.14 -8.83 10.12
CA PRO A 30 -18.74 -8.57 11.44
C PRO A 30 -17.91 -9.12 12.62
N THR A 31 -17.00 -10.07 12.34
CA THR A 31 -16.09 -10.64 13.35
C THR A 31 -14.76 -9.88 13.49
N LYS A 32 -14.58 -8.80 12.72
CA LYS A 32 -13.33 -8.04 12.65
C LYS A 32 -13.54 -6.58 13.03
N PHE A 33 -12.68 -6.09 13.92
CA PHE A 33 -12.64 -4.66 14.26
C PHE A 33 -12.01 -3.85 13.13
N VAL A 34 -12.41 -2.58 13.00
CA VAL A 34 -11.88 -1.63 12.01
C VAL A 34 -10.34 -1.56 12.02
N SER A 35 -9.74 -1.61 13.21
CA SER A 35 -8.28 -1.65 13.38
C SER A 35 -7.65 -2.92 12.79
N GLN A 36 -8.29 -4.08 12.97
CA GLN A 36 -7.83 -5.35 12.41
C GLN A 36 -7.94 -5.37 10.89
N ILE A 37 -9.02 -4.79 10.34
CA ILE A 37 -9.27 -4.72 8.90
C ILE A 37 -8.20 -3.89 8.21
N SER A 38 -7.95 -2.68 8.71
CA SER A 38 -6.91 -1.80 8.15
C SER A 38 -5.51 -2.40 8.28
N TYR A 39 -5.20 -3.04 9.42
CA TYR A 39 -3.95 -3.76 9.60
C TYR A 39 -3.82 -4.94 8.64
N ARG A 40 -4.89 -5.74 8.47
CA ARG A 40 -4.89 -6.88 7.55
C ARG A 40 -4.65 -6.44 6.13
N TYR A 41 -5.36 -5.42 5.66
CA TYR A 41 -5.17 -4.87 4.32
C TYR A 41 -3.71 -4.50 4.11
N LYS A 42 -3.11 -3.75 5.05
CA LYS A 42 -1.68 -3.41 4.99
C LYS A 42 -0.75 -4.64 4.98
N SER A 43 -1.15 -5.75 5.61
CA SER A 43 -0.39 -7.00 5.63
C SER A 43 -0.55 -7.84 4.35
N LEU A 44 -1.66 -7.69 3.62
CA LEU A 44 -1.95 -8.42 2.38
C LEU A 44 -1.15 -7.89 1.19
N PHE A 45 -0.72 -6.63 1.24
CA PHE A 45 0.22 -6.05 0.30
C PHE A 45 1.58 -6.01 0.97
N PRO A 46 2.43 -7.04 0.80
CA PRO A 46 3.77 -7.02 1.35
C PRO A 46 4.56 -5.98 0.57
N PHE A 47 4.48 -4.73 1.02
CA PHE A 47 5.44 -3.73 0.60
C PHE A 47 6.83 -4.31 0.83
N LYS A 48 7.74 -4.12 -0.14
CA LYS A 48 9.15 -4.50 0.01
C LYS A 48 9.66 -3.96 1.33
N LYS A 49 9.98 -4.86 2.25
CA LYS A 49 10.65 -4.55 3.52
C LYS A 49 12.16 -4.66 3.28
N GLY A 50 12.93 -3.70 3.81
CA GLY A 50 14.38 -3.66 3.67
C GLY A 50 14.88 -2.38 2.99
N ASN A 51 16.20 -2.25 2.94
CA ASN A 51 16.89 -1.06 2.44
C ASN A 51 16.60 -0.83 0.94
N TRP A 52 16.78 0.41 0.51
CA TRP A 52 16.81 0.77 -0.91
C TRP A 52 18.17 0.38 -1.50
N SER A 53 18.17 -0.19 -2.70
CA SER A 53 19.40 -0.42 -3.45
C SER A 53 19.78 0.81 -4.29
N LYS A 54 21.03 0.87 -4.75
CA LYS A 54 21.45 1.91 -5.70
C LYS A 54 20.65 1.86 -7.00
N ASP A 55 20.24 0.67 -7.45
CA ASP A 55 19.39 0.51 -8.63
C ASP A 55 17.97 1.04 -8.37
N ASP A 56 17.40 0.78 -7.18
CA ASP A 56 16.09 1.36 -6.80
C ASP A 56 16.17 2.90 -6.82
N ASP A 57 17.29 3.48 -6.37
CA ASP A 57 17.51 4.94 -6.35
C ASP A 57 17.64 5.52 -7.77
N GLN A 58 18.48 4.91 -8.62
CA GLN A 58 18.64 5.34 -10.00
C GLN A 58 17.31 5.29 -10.74
N TYR A 59 16.52 4.23 -10.51
CA TYR A 59 15.22 4.11 -11.13
C TYR A 59 14.22 5.13 -10.58
N LEU A 60 14.25 5.44 -9.28
CA LEU A 60 13.40 6.46 -8.68
C LEU A 60 13.72 7.85 -9.24
N LEU A 61 15.01 8.20 -9.38
CA LEU A 61 15.46 9.45 -9.98
C LEU A 61 15.04 9.56 -11.45
N TYR A 62 15.25 8.49 -12.23
CA TYR A 62 14.79 8.41 -13.62
C TYR A 62 13.30 8.68 -13.75
N LEU A 63 12.48 8.05 -12.90
CA LEU A 63 11.03 8.23 -12.92
C LEU A 63 10.61 9.67 -12.57
N VAL A 64 11.27 10.30 -11.60
CA VAL A 64 11.00 11.70 -11.24
C VAL A 64 11.40 12.66 -12.35
N GLU A 65 12.55 12.44 -12.99
CA GLU A 65 13.04 13.28 -14.08
C GLU A 65 12.12 13.21 -15.32
N ASN A 66 11.67 12.01 -15.69
CA ASN A 66 10.91 11.80 -16.92
C ASN A 66 9.40 11.98 -16.76
N PHE A 67 8.86 11.77 -15.55
CA PHE A 67 7.41 11.75 -15.31
C PHE A 67 6.96 12.68 -14.18
N GLY A 68 7.87 13.39 -13.51
CA GLY A 68 7.57 14.25 -12.37
C GLY A 68 7.28 13.49 -11.08
N LYS A 69 6.85 14.22 -10.04
CA LYS A 69 6.71 13.72 -8.67
C LYS A 69 5.39 12.97 -8.44
N ASN A 70 5.27 11.77 -9.00
CA ASN A 70 4.07 10.92 -8.92
C ASN A 70 4.20 9.81 -7.86
N TRP A 71 4.37 10.20 -6.59
CA TRP A 71 4.69 9.28 -5.48
C TRP A 71 3.69 8.14 -5.27
N LEU A 72 2.40 8.36 -5.56
CA LEU A 72 1.38 7.31 -5.45
C LEU A 72 1.57 6.23 -6.52
N ILE A 73 1.91 6.61 -7.74
CA ILE A 73 2.23 5.68 -8.83
C ILE A 73 3.54 4.96 -8.50
N PHE A 74 4.55 5.68 -8.04
CA PHE A 74 5.84 5.08 -7.70
C PHE A 74 5.72 4.11 -6.52
N SER A 75 4.84 4.39 -5.56
CA SER A 75 4.51 3.46 -4.48
C SER A 75 4.07 2.10 -5.02
N GLN A 76 3.29 2.08 -6.09
CA GLN A 76 2.89 0.84 -6.76
C GLN A 76 4.06 0.20 -7.52
N ILE A 77 4.83 0.98 -8.28
CA ILE A 77 5.98 0.50 -9.08
C ILE A 77 7.03 -0.19 -8.20
N PHE A 78 7.44 0.46 -7.11
CA PHE A 78 8.45 -0.08 -6.19
C PHE A 78 7.86 -1.10 -5.21
N ASN A 79 6.54 -1.27 -5.22
CA ASN A 79 5.80 -1.99 -4.19
C ASN A 79 6.27 -1.55 -2.78
N ARG A 80 6.30 -0.24 -2.53
CA ARG A 80 6.67 0.37 -1.25
C ARG A 80 5.62 1.40 -0.87
N SER A 81 5.47 1.75 0.40
CA SER A 81 4.48 2.76 0.78
C SER A 81 4.80 4.13 0.19
N TYR A 82 3.78 4.96 -0.06
CA TYR A 82 3.93 6.36 -0.48
C TYR A 82 5.01 7.10 0.33
N TYR A 83 4.94 6.99 1.66
CA TYR A 83 5.91 7.61 2.56
C TYR A 83 7.33 7.06 2.36
N SER A 84 7.47 5.76 2.12
CA SER A 84 8.78 5.18 1.84
C SER A 84 9.42 5.75 0.57
N ILE A 85 8.64 6.03 -0.47
CA ILE A 85 9.14 6.68 -1.70
C ILE A 85 9.52 8.13 -1.41
N LEU A 86 8.59 8.89 -0.80
CA LEU A 86 8.77 10.31 -0.53
C LEU A 86 10.00 10.57 0.35
N TYR A 87 10.13 9.82 1.46
CA TYR A 87 11.29 9.96 2.33
C TYR A 87 12.56 9.55 1.62
N ARG A 88 12.56 8.44 0.86
CA ARG A 88 13.78 8.06 0.13
C ARG A 88 14.25 9.18 -0.78
N TYR A 89 13.37 9.70 -1.63
CA TYR A 89 13.70 10.78 -2.56
C TYR A 89 14.25 12.02 -1.86
N ASN A 90 13.70 12.41 -0.70
CA ASN A 90 14.18 13.57 0.05
C ASN A 90 15.59 13.39 0.65
N TYR A 91 16.09 12.15 0.75
CA TYR A 91 17.43 11.82 1.26
C TYR A 91 18.37 11.29 0.16
N LEU A 92 17.95 11.34 -1.11
CA LEU A 92 18.80 11.11 -2.28
C LEU A 92 19.33 12.44 -2.81
#